data_AF-A9IKB6-F1
#
_entry.id   AF-A9IKB6-F1
#
_cell.length_a   1.000
_cell.length_b   1.000
_cell.length_c   1.000
_cell.angle_alpha   90.00
_cell.angle_beta   90.00
_cell.angle_gamma   90.00
#
_symmetry.space_group_name_H-M   'P 1'
#
loop_
_entity.id
_entity.type
_entity.pdbx_description
1 polymer ?
#
loop_
_entity_poly.entity_id
_entity_poly.type
_entity_poly.pdbx_seq_one_letter_code
_entity_poly.pdbx_strand_id
1 'polypeptide(L)'
;MPAAGELTPGADAARAYAPLGAAARWLGWLNAIGALVEVAFSLGVLGADVAPPDLGLPLAVFLVGVVACGAAMLCWGLAQAGISAARPPRRCMAAGVWLGALAYIVSLAAFAAGCWLSVGVAFDSSGDSMGTAYTVHATKF
;
A
#
# COMPACT_ATOMS: atom_id res chain seq x y z
N MET A 1 -1.71 48.43 0.85
CA MET A 1 -1.37 47.34 1.78
C MET A 1 -2.53 46.36 1.78
N PRO A 2 -2.35 45.11 1.32
CA PRO A 2 -3.39 44.09 1.39
C PRO A 2 -3.61 43.69 2.85
N ALA A 3 -4.87 43.53 3.25
CA ALA A 3 -5.26 43.20 4.63
C ALA A 3 -4.80 41.77 4.99
N ALA A 4 -4.35 41.59 6.23
CA ALA A 4 -3.71 40.38 6.77
C ALA A 4 -4.64 39.13 6.90
N GLY A 5 -5.66 39.00 6.06
CA GLY A 5 -6.68 37.94 6.16
C GLY A 5 -7.19 37.38 4.84
N GLU A 6 -6.79 37.89 3.67
CA GLU A 6 -7.14 37.27 2.39
C GLU A 6 -6.26 36.04 2.14
N LEU A 7 -6.69 34.90 2.67
CA LEU A 7 -6.18 33.60 2.25
C LEU A 7 -6.48 33.46 0.76
N THR A 8 -5.43 33.54 -0.06
CA THR A 8 -5.55 33.32 -1.49
C THR A 8 -6.19 31.94 -1.74
N PRO A 9 -7.14 31.77 -2.69
CA PRO A 9 -7.88 30.52 -2.90
C PRO A 9 -7.00 29.26 -3.06
N GLY A 10 -5.75 29.43 -3.54
CA GLY A 10 -4.78 28.34 -3.64
C GLY A 10 -4.26 27.82 -2.29
N ALA A 11 -4.18 28.67 -1.27
CA ALA A 11 -3.73 28.31 0.08
C ALA A 11 -4.75 27.42 0.82
N ASP A 12 -6.04 27.69 0.61
CA ASP A 12 -7.12 26.90 1.21
C ASP A 12 -7.21 25.51 0.57
N ALA A 13 -7.07 25.43 -0.75
CA ALA A 13 -7.01 24.16 -1.46
C ALA A 13 -5.79 23.33 -1.00
N ALA A 14 -4.60 23.94 -0.89
CA ALA A 14 -3.40 23.25 -0.42
C ALA A 14 -3.57 22.64 0.98
N ARG A 15 -4.20 23.37 1.91
CA ARG A 15 -4.53 22.86 3.25
C ARG A 15 -5.50 21.69 3.22
N ALA A 16 -6.46 21.67 2.31
CA ALA A 16 -7.42 20.58 2.17
C ALA A 16 -6.78 19.27 1.66
N TYR A 17 -5.78 19.34 0.78
CA TYR A 17 -5.11 18.15 0.23
C TYR A 17 -3.92 17.64 1.06
N ALA A 18 -3.34 18.48 1.91
CA ALA A 18 -2.24 18.09 2.80
C ALA A 18 -2.49 16.80 3.62
N PRO A 19 -3.64 16.62 4.30
CA PRO A 19 -3.90 15.40 5.06
C PRO A 19 -4.04 14.16 4.16
N LEU A 20 -4.61 14.31 2.96
CA LEU A 20 -4.73 13.23 1.98
C LEU A 20 -3.36 12.76 1.50
N GLY A 21 -2.47 13.70 1.18
CA GLY A 21 -1.08 13.40 0.81
C GLY A 21 -0.32 12.71 1.95
N ALA A 22 -0.50 13.15 3.20
CA ALA A 22 0.12 12.51 4.36
C ALA A 22 -0.38 11.08 4.59
N ALA A 23 -1.70 10.87 4.48
CA ALA A 23 -2.32 9.55 4.63
C ALA A 23 -1.85 8.57 3.55
N ALA A 24 -1.84 8.97 2.27
CA ALA A 24 -1.29 8.16 1.18
C ALA A 24 0.20 7.87 1.37
N ARG A 25 0.98 8.83 1.88
CA ARG A 25 2.41 8.61 2.15
C ARG A 25 2.61 7.54 3.20
N TRP A 26 1.86 7.64 4.30
CA TRP A 26 1.92 6.68 5.39
C TRP A 26 1.53 5.28 4.93
N LEU A 27 0.43 5.15 4.19
CA LEU A 27 -0.02 3.86 3.66
C LEU A 27 0.93 3.28 2.60
N GLY A 28 1.55 4.15 1.79
CA GLY A 28 2.60 3.75 0.84
C GLY A 28 3.83 3.20 1.55
N TRP A 29 4.23 3.81 2.67
CA TRP A 29 5.30 3.29 3.53
C TRP A 29 4.96 1.92 4.11
N LEU A 30 3.73 1.71 4.59
CA LEU A 30 3.32 0.41 5.12
C LEU A 30 3.41 -0.70 4.07
N ASN A 31 2.89 -0.45 2.87
CA ASN A 31 3.00 -1.42 1.77
C ASN A 31 4.46 -1.66 1.37
N ALA A 32 5.30 -0.62 1.32
CA ALA A 32 6.72 -0.77 0.98
C ALA A 32 7.50 -1.56 2.03
N ILE A 33 7.23 -1.32 3.33
CA ILE A 33 7.83 -2.09 4.43
C ILE A 33 7.38 -3.55 4.35
N GLY A 34 6.09 -3.80 4.13
CA GLY A 34 5.57 -5.16 3.90
C GLY A 34 6.32 -5.86 2.77
N ALA A 35 6.41 -5.23 1.59
CA ALA A 35 7.15 -5.78 0.46
C ALA A 35 8.63 -6.04 0.78
N LEU A 36 9.31 -5.14 1.49
CA LEU A 36 10.72 -5.32 1.87
C LEU A 36 10.92 -6.51 2.81
N VAL A 37 9.99 -6.73 3.75
CA VAL A 37 10.03 -7.89 4.65
C VAL A 37 9.86 -9.18 3.85
N GLU A 38 8.89 -9.24 2.93
CA GLU A 38 8.65 -10.40 2.06
C GLU A 38 9.87 -10.70 1.15
N VAL A 39 10.52 -9.66 0.60
CA VAL A 39 11.79 -9.80 -0.15
C VAL A 39 12.89 -10.36 0.75
N ALA A 40 13.04 -9.83 1.96
CA ALA A 40 14.08 -10.27 2.89
C ALA A 40 13.89 -11.74 3.30
N PHE A 41 12.65 -12.20 3.46
CA PHE A 41 12.34 -13.63 3.64
C PHE A 41 12.66 -14.44 2.38
N SER A 42 12.27 -13.97 1.19
CA SER A 42 12.55 -14.66 -0.08
C SER A 42 14.06 -14.81 -0.37
N LEU A 43 14.87 -13.86 0.08
CA LEU A 43 16.33 -13.88 -0.02
C LEU A 43 17.01 -14.73 1.09
N GLY A 44 16.23 -15.28 2.03
CA GLY A 44 16.77 -16.05 3.16
C GLY A 44 17.46 -15.20 4.24
N VAL A 45 17.33 -13.87 4.20
CA VAL A 45 17.94 -12.95 5.19
C VAL A 45 17.29 -13.12 6.57
N LEU A 46 15.99 -13.40 6.60
CA LEU A 46 15.19 -13.54 7.83
C LEU A 46 14.88 -15.00 8.21
N GLY A 47 15.36 -15.99 7.46
CA GLY A 47 15.12 -17.41 7.73
C GLY A 47 15.89 -18.30 6.75
N ALA A 48 17.04 -18.82 7.20
CA ALA A 48 17.98 -19.54 6.33
C ALA A 48 17.77 -21.07 6.26
N ASP A 49 16.84 -21.64 7.05
CA ASP A 49 16.79 -23.10 7.29
C ASP A 49 15.49 -23.81 6.89
N VAL A 50 14.55 -23.15 6.20
CA VAL A 50 13.30 -23.77 5.72
C VAL A 50 13.15 -23.46 4.23
N ALA A 51 12.70 -24.45 3.44
CA ALA A 51 12.40 -24.26 2.02
C ALA A 51 11.56 -22.98 1.83
N PRO A 52 11.97 -22.03 0.96
CA PRO A 52 11.31 -20.73 0.87
C PRO A 52 9.82 -20.92 0.57
N PRO A 53 8.91 -20.45 1.44
CA PRO A 53 7.50 -20.44 1.10
C PRO A 53 7.30 -19.53 -0.12
N ASP A 54 6.28 -19.78 -0.94
CA ASP A 54 6.01 -18.93 -2.10
C ASP A 54 5.39 -17.59 -1.66
N LEU A 55 6.26 -16.63 -1.32
CA LEU A 55 5.89 -15.26 -0.92
C LEU A 55 5.60 -14.36 -2.14
N GLY A 56 5.64 -14.90 -3.37
CA GLY A 56 5.43 -14.12 -4.59
C GLY A 56 4.08 -13.42 -4.64
N LEU A 57 3.03 -14.09 -4.16
CA LEU A 57 1.66 -13.56 -4.17
C LEU A 57 1.45 -12.44 -3.12
N PRO A 58 1.79 -12.61 -1.82
CA PRO A 58 1.79 -11.50 -0.85
C PRO A 58 2.62 -10.29 -1.31
N LEU A 59 3.82 -10.54 -1.83
CA LEU A 59 4.72 -9.50 -2.33
C LEU A 59 4.11 -8.70 -3.49
N ALA A 60 3.52 -9.38 -4.48
CA ALA A 60 2.85 -8.73 -5.59
C ALA A 60 1.71 -7.83 -5.11
N VAL A 61 0.95 -8.27 -4.11
CA VAL A 61 -0.16 -7.49 -3.53
C VAL A 61 0.36 -6.23 -2.85
N PHE A 62 1.42 -6.30 -2.03
CA PHE A 62 2.01 -5.10 -1.43
C PHE A 62 2.55 -4.11 -2.48
N LEU A 63 3.17 -4.59 -3.56
CA LEU A 63 3.65 -3.74 -4.66
C LEU A 63 2.50 -3.02 -5.38
N VAL A 64 1.38 -3.70 -5.63
CA VAL A 64 0.15 -3.07 -6.14
C VAL A 64 -0.28 -1.95 -5.19
N GLY A 65 -0.22 -2.18 -3.88
CA GLY A 65 -0.51 -1.17 -2.88
C GLY A 65 0.40 0.06 -2.94
N VAL A 66 1.71 -0.13 -3.15
CA VAL A 66 2.68 0.97 -3.36
C VAL A 66 2.33 1.78 -4.60
N VAL A 67 2.11 1.11 -5.73
CA VAL A 67 1.76 1.77 -7.01
C VAL A 67 0.45 2.53 -6.89
N ALA A 68 -0.56 1.95 -6.24
CA ALA A 68 -1.85 2.58 -6.01
C ALA A 68 -1.74 3.84 -5.12
N CYS A 69 -0.89 3.83 -4.10
CA CYS A 69 -0.60 5.04 -3.31
C CYS A 69 0.09 6.14 -4.14
N GLY A 70 1.04 5.77 -5.01
CA GLY A 70 1.66 6.71 -5.95
C GLY A 70 0.64 7.34 -6.91
N ALA A 71 -0.28 6.54 -7.44
CA ALA A 71 -1.37 7.01 -8.28
C ALA A 71 -2.32 7.96 -7.53
N ALA A 72 -2.67 7.65 -6.27
CA ALA A 72 -3.49 8.51 -5.43
C ALA A 72 -2.83 9.90 -5.22
N MET A 73 -1.55 9.90 -4.87
CA MET A 73 -0.77 11.14 -4.71
C MET A 73 -0.70 11.96 -5.99
N LEU A 74 -0.46 11.30 -7.14
CA LEU A 74 -0.42 11.97 -8.43
C LEU A 74 -1.76 12.61 -8.77
N CYS A 75 -2.87 11.90 -8.57
CA CYS A 75 -4.22 12.41 -8.84
C CYS A 75 -4.56 13.64 -7.97
N TRP A 76 -4.26 13.58 -6.67
CA TRP A 76 -4.51 14.71 -5.77
C TRP A 76 -3.56 15.89 -6.03
N GLY A 77 -2.29 15.64 -6.36
CA GLY A 77 -1.34 16.67 -6.74
C GLY A 77 -1.74 17.41 -8.02
N LEU A 78 -2.22 16.67 -9.03
CA LEU A 78 -2.76 17.25 -10.27
C LEU A 78 -4.05 18.04 -10.02
N ALA A 79 -4.93 17.55 -9.14
CA ALA A 79 -6.14 18.28 -8.74
C ALA A 79 -5.80 19.61 -8.04
N GLN A 80 -4.81 19.61 -7.14
CA GLN A 80 -4.31 20.82 -6.46
C GLN A 80 -3.68 21.82 -7.44
N ALA A 81 -2.85 21.34 -8.37
CA ALA A 81 -2.22 22.17 -9.38
C ALA A 81 -3.25 22.81 -10.32
N GLY A 82 -4.28 22.06 -10.71
CA GLY A 82 -5.36 22.58 -11.54
C GLY A 82 -6.19 23.66 -10.84
N ILE A 83 -6.53 23.48 -9.56
CA ILE A 83 -7.27 24.50 -8.77
C ILE A 83 -6.47 25.80 -8.70
N SER A 84 -5.16 25.69 -8.49
CA SER A 84 -4.24 26.84 -8.41
C SER A 84 -4.05 27.56 -9.75
N ALA A 85 -4.21 26.85 -10.88
CA ALA A 85 -3.98 27.36 -12.23
C ALA A 85 -5.23 27.91 -12.94
N ALA A 86 -6.40 27.99 -12.27
CA ALA A 86 -7.67 28.45 -12.84
C ALA A 86 -8.05 27.80 -14.20
N ARG A 87 -7.66 26.54 -14.41
CA ARG A 87 -7.94 25.68 -15.59
C ARG A 87 -8.12 24.24 -15.09
N PRO A 88 -8.90 23.31 -15.68
CA PRO A 88 -9.99 23.34 -16.68
C PRO A 88 -11.36 23.06 -15.96
N PRO A 89 -12.45 22.48 -16.53
CA PRO A 89 -13.78 22.49 -15.88
C PRO A 89 -13.81 21.67 -14.59
N ARG A 90 -14.51 22.17 -13.56
CA ARG A 90 -14.67 21.57 -12.20
C ARG A 90 -14.94 20.05 -12.19
N ARG A 91 -15.58 19.51 -13.22
CA ARG A 91 -15.90 18.07 -13.36
C ARG A 91 -14.67 17.18 -13.55
N CYS A 92 -13.68 17.61 -14.33
CA CYS A 92 -12.43 16.84 -14.52
C CYS A 92 -11.60 16.79 -13.23
N MET A 93 -11.61 17.87 -12.44
CA MET A 93 -10.96 17.90 -11.14
C MET A 93 -11.62 16.97 -10.14
N ALA A 94 -12.96 17.00 -10.06
CA ALA A 94 -13.71 16.08 -9.20
C ALA A 94 -13.43 14.61 -9.55
N ALA A 95 -13.35 14.28 -10.85
CA ALA A 95 -12.99 12.94 -11.29
C ALA A 95 -11.57 12.54 -10.83
N GLY A 96 -10.59 13.45 -10.90
CA GLY A 96 -9.24 13.20 -10.38
C GLY A 96 -9.21 12.93 -8.87
N VAL A 97 -9.98 13.68 -8.08
CA VAL A 97 -10.09 13.45 -6.63
C VAL A 97 -10.69 12.09 -6.32
N TRP A 98 -11.76 11.71 -7.02
CA TRP A 98 -12.40 10.39 -6.88
C TRP A 98 -11.51 9.25 -7.31
N LEU A 99 -10.77 9.42 -8.42
CA LEU A 99 -9.80 8.42 -8.87
C LEU A 99 -8.67 8.25 -7.84
N GLY A 100 -8.19 9.36 -7.24
CA GLY A 100 -7.21 9.31 -6.16
C GLY A 100 -7.74 8.59 -4.91
N ALA A 101 -9.00 8.85 -4.54
CA ALA A 101 -9.65 8.14 -3.43
C ALA A 101 -9.82 6.65 -3.72
N LEU A 102 -10.21 6.27 -4.94
CA LEU A 102 -10.29 4.87 -5.35
C LEU A 102 -8.93 4.18 -5.28
N ALA A 103 -7.89 4.83 -5.80
CA ALA A 103 -6.52 4.31 -5.74
C ALA A 103 -6.04 4.15 -4.28
N TYR A 104 -6.40 5.09 -3.39
CA TYR A 104 -6.12 4.96 -1.96
C TYR A 104 -6.83 3.75 -1.32
N ILE A 105 -8.12 3.53 -1.65
CA ILE A 105 -8.88 2.36 -1.18
C ILE A 105 -8.25 1.05 -1.69
N VAL A 106 -7.83 1.01 -2.95
CA VAL A 106 -7.10 -0.14 -3.52
C VAL A 106 -5.82 -0.39 -2.75
N SER A 107 -5.05 0.65 -2.41
CA SER A 107 -3.84 0.51 -1.59
C SER A 107 -4.11 -0.03 -0.19
N LEU A 108 -5.21 0.39 0.43
CA LEU A 108 -5.62 -0.09 1.75
C LEU A 108 -6.04 -1.56 1.70
N ALA A 109 -6.81 -1.94 0.68
CA ALA A 109 -7.22 -3.31 0.45
C ALA A 109 -6.01 -4.20 0.15
N ALA A 110 -5.06 -3.71 -0.65
CA ALA A 110 -3.80 -4.39 -0.92
C ALA A 110 -3.00 -4.63 0.37
N PHE A 111 -2.86 -3.63 1.25
CA PHE A 111 -2.18 -3.83 2.52
C PHE A 111 -2.86 -4.90 3.39
N ALA A 112 -4.18 -4.83 3.55
CA ALA A 112 -4.94 -5.81 4.32
C ALA A 112 -4.85 -7.22 3.73
N ALA A 113 -4.97 -7.34 2.40
CA ALA A 113 -4.84 -8.61 1.69
C ALA A 113 -3.43 -9.17 1.78
N GLY A 114 -2.39 -8.33 1.62
CA GLY A 114 -0.99 -8.72 1.79
C GLY A 114 -0.75 -9.30 3.17
N CYS A 115 -1.16 -8.59 4.23
CA CYS A 115 -1.08 -9.08 5.60
C CYS A 115 -1.83 -10.41 5.80
N TRP A 116 -3.03 -10.54 5.24
CA TRP A 116 -3.82 -11.77 5.35
C TRP A 116 -3.14 -12.95 4.65
N LEU A 117 -2.61 -12.73 3.45
CA LEU A 117 -1.91 -13.74 2.66
C LEU A 117 -0.60 -14.17 3.34
N SER A 118 0.17 -13.23 3.87
CA SER A 118 1.39 -13.51 4.64
C SER A 118 1.11 -14.37 5.88
N VAL A 119 -0.02 -14.12 6.56
CA VAL A 119 -0.46 -14.96 7.69
C VAL A 119 -0.89 -16.35 7.21
N GLY A 120 -1.59 -16.44 6.08
CA GLY A 120 -1.99 -17.72 5.48
C GLY A 120 -0.81 -18.63 5.15
N VAL A 121 0.23 -18.10 4.46
CA VAL A 121 1.43 -18.89 4.13
C VAL A 121 2.18 -19.36 5.38
N ALA A 122 2.15 -18.60 6.47
CA ALA A 122 2.75 -19.01 7.75
C ALA A 122 2.02 -20.20 8.39
N PHE A 123 0.69 -20.25 8.29
CA PHE A 123 -0.10 -21.37 8.80
C PHE A 123 0.06 -22.64 7.95
N ASP A 124 0.07 -22.53 6.63
CA ASP A 124 0.27 -23.68 5.73
C ASP A 124 1.64 -24.33 5.95
N SER A 125 2.69 -23.52 6.06
CA SER A 125 4.06 -24.00 6.35
C SER A 125 4.18 -24.75 7.68
N SER A 126 3.38 -24.35 8.68
CA SER A 126 3.33 -25.00 9.99
C SER A 126 2.58 -26.35 9.95
N GLY A 127 1.54 -26.45 9.12
CA GLY A 127 0.74 -27.66 8.94
C GLY A 127 1.53 -28.81 8.31
N ASP A 128 2.30 -28.54 7.26
CA ASP A 128 3.16 -29.54 6.60
C ASP A 128 4.28 -30.05 7.51
N SER A 129 4.81 -29.19 8.37
CA SER A 129 5.83 -29.57 9.36
C SER A 129 5.28 -30.55 10.41
N MET A 130 4.04 -30.35 10.87
CA MET A 130 3.33 -31.30 11.74
C MET A 130 2.99 -32.60 10.99
N GLY A 131 2.55 -32.45 9.73
CA GLY A 131 2.47 -33.44 8.64
C GLY A 131 3.54 -34.53 8.66
N THR A 132 4.75 -34.02 8.51
CA THR A 132 5.95 -34.82 8.31
C THR A 132 6.42 -35.45 9.63
N ALA A 133 6.21 -34.77 10.76
CA ALA A 133 6.56 -35.29 12.08
C ALA A 133 5.75 -36.55 12.47
N TYR A 134 4.45 -36.61 12.13
CA TYR A 134 3.64 -37.80 12.44
C TYR A 134 3.94 -38.99 11.53
N THR A 135 4.23 -38.76 10.25
CA THR A 135 4.55 -39.84 9.29
C THR A 135 5.89 -40.49 9.62
N VAL A 136 6.92 -39.71 9.94
CA VAL A 136 8.24 -40.22 10.33
C VAL A 136 8.19 -41.08 11.60
N HIS A 137 7.28 -40.76 12.54
CA HIS A 137 7.09 -41.55 13.75
C HIS A 137 6.34 -42.87 13.50
N ALA A 138 5.48 -42.92 12.48
CA ALA A 138 4.70 -44.12 12.13
C ALA A 138 5.53 -45.15 11.35
N THR A 139 6.55 -44.74 10.60
CA THR A 139 7.42 -45.64 9.81
C THR A 139 8.61 -46.25 10.59
N LYS A 140 8.72 -46.00 11.90
CA LYS A 140 9.77 -46.55 12.77
C LYS A 140 9.36 -47.81 13.54
N PHE A 141 8.24 -48.43 13.20
CA PHE A 141 7.78 -49.71 13.72
C PHE A 141 7.62 -50.71 12.59
#